data_AF-A0A3C0FQ99-F1
#
_entry.id   AF-A0A3C0FQ99-F1
#
_cell.length_a   1.000
_cell.length_b   1.000
_cell.length_c   1.000
_cell.angle_alpha   90.00
_cell.angle_beta   90.00
_cell.angle_gamma   90.00
#
_symmetry.space_group_name_H-M   'P 1'
#
loop_
_entity.id
_entity.type
_entity.pdbx_description
1 polymer ?
#
loop_
_entity_poly.entity_id
_entity_poly.type
_entity_poly.pdbx_seq_one_letter_code
_entity_poly.pdbx_strand_id
1 'polypeptide(L)'
;MFFNAHLKPILPGLAVTLLVALAAKLAEHAERMLFGRGWVESLVFAILIGVVVRSLFGLAPRYFAGVRFCAKTVLEIAIVLLGASISAQAIGSAGGGLVAAIIAVVCISLFVSYHIGRALGLSNHLSMLVACG
;
A
#
# COMPACT_ATOMS: atom_id res chain seq x y z
N MET A 1 13.65 -0.68 30.53
CA MET A 1 14.88 -1.22 29.90
C MET A 1 14.61 -2.35 28.89
N PHE A 2 13.49 -3.10 28.98
CA PHE A 2 13.14 -4.19 28.04
C PHE A 2 12.70 -3.74 26.61
N PHE A 3 12.13 -2.54 26.45
CA PHE A 3 11.61 -2.07 25.14
C PHE A 3 12.72 -1.71 24.12
N ASN A 4 13.92 -1.35 24.60
CA ASN A 4 14.99 -0.80 23.75
C ASN A 4 15.77 -1.88 22.96
N ALA A 5 15.73 -3.14 23.42
CA ALA A 5 16.43 -4.25 22.76
C ALA A 5 15.71 -4.73 21.47
N HIS A 6 14.37 -4.56 21.39
CA HIS A 6 13.57 -4.94 20.21
C HIS A 6 13.37 -3.81 19.21
N LEU A 7 13.46 -2.54 19.61
CA LEU A 7 13.32 -1.38 18.71
C LEU A 7 14.57 -1.08 17.87
N LYS A 8 15.77 -1.30 18.44
CA LYS A 8 17.06 -1.09 17.75
C LYS A 8 17.15 -1.75 16.36
N PRO A 9 16.67 -2.99 16.15
CA PRO A 9 16.69 -3.61 14.82
C PRO A 9 15.62 -3.09 13.85
N ILE A 10 14.57 -2.41 14.33
CA ILE A 10 13.46 -1.90 13.50
C ILE A 10 13.79 -0.51 12.95
N LEU A 11 14.46 0.32 13.77
CA LEU A 11 14.85 1.69 13.46
C LEU A 11 15.51 1.87 12.08
N PRO A 12 16.52 1.08 11.67
CA PRO A 12 17.18 1.29 10.39
C PRO A 12 16.25 1.01 9.20
N GLY A 13 15.39 0.00 9.28
CA GLY A 13 14.43 -0.29 8.20
C GLY A 13 13.33 0.77 8.11
N LEU A 14 12.89 1.28 9.26
CA LEU A 14 11.90 2.35 9.34
C LEU A 14 12.45 3.68 8.80
N ALA A 15 13.73 3.98 9.04
CA ALA A 15 14.38 5.15 8.45
C ALA A 15 14.41 5.07 6.92
N VAL A 16 14.71 3.89 6.35
CA VAL A 16 14.72 3.69 4.90
C VAL A 16 13.31 3.85 4.30
N THR A 17 12.27 3.26 4.91
CA THR A 17 10.90 3.44 4.41
C THR A 17 10.44 4.90 4.50
N LEU A 18 10.83 5.61 5.56
CA LEU A 18 10.54 7.04 5.71
C LEU A 18 11.23 7.87 4.63
N LEU A 19 12.51 7.58 4.34
CA LEU A 19 13.26 8.26 3.29
C LEU A 19 12.64 8.04 1.91
N VAL A 20 12.21 6.81 1.60
CA VAL A 20 11.52 6.52 0.33
C VAL A 20 10.19 7.28 0.24
N ALA A 21 9.41 7.33 1.33
CA ALA A 21 8.15 8.07 1.37
C ALA A 21 8.38 9.58 1.18
N LEU A 22 9.40 10.15 1.81
CA LEU A 22 9.77 11.56 1.65
C LEU A 22 10.24 11.85 0.22
N ALA A 23 11.09 10.99 -0.35
CA ALA A 23 11.54 11.12 -1.74
C ALA A 23 10.36 11.09 -2.72
N ALA A 24 9.40 10.18 -2.52
CA ALA A 24 8.20 10.09 -3.33
C ALA A 24 7.32 11.34 -3.22
N LYS A 25 7.16 11.89 -2.02
CA LYS A 25 6.43 13.15 -1.79
C LYS A 25 7.10 14.35 -2.46
N LEU A 26 8.43 14.43 -2.38
CA LEU A 26 9.19 15.48 -3.05
C LEU A 26 9.11 15.35 -4.57
N ALA A 27 9.17 14.13 -5.10
CA ALA A 27 9.00 13.86 -6.53
C ALA A 27 7.60 14.27 -7.03
N GLU A 28 6.54 13.89 -6.31
CA GLU A 28 5.17 14.32 -6.59
C GLU A 28 5.05 15.86 -6.59
N HIS A 29 5.63 16.51 -5.58
CA HIS A 29 5.58 17.98 -5.46
C HIS A 29 6.32 18.67 -6.60
N ALA A 30 7.49 18.17 -6.98
CA ALA A 30 8.24 18.67 -8.13
C ALA A 30 7.48 18.49 -9.45
N GLU A 31 6.83 17.34 -9.65
CA GLU A 31 6.00 17.10 -10.84
C GLU A 31 4.81 18.07 -10.89
N ARG A 32 4.10 18.27 -9.77
CA ARG A 32 2.98 19.23 -9.70
C ARG A 32 3.43 20.65 -10.07
N MET A 33 4.63 21.06 -9.64
CA MET A 33 5.17 22.38 -10.00
C MET A 33 5.58 22.49 -11.47
N LEU A 34 6.19 21.44 -12.04
CA LEU A 34 6.75 21.47 -13.39
C LEU A 34 5.71 21.20 -14.49
N PHE A 35 4.78 20.28 -14.25
CA PHE A 35 3.80 19.82 -15.24
C PHE A 35 2.38 20.37 -15.02
N GLY A 36 2.17 21.15 -13.96
CA GLY A 36 0.90 21.84 -13.67
C GLY A 36 -0.28 20.91 -13.31
N ARG A 37 -0.08 19.59 -13.35
CA ARG A 37 -1.00 18.54 -12.93
C ARG A 37 -0.18 17.39 -12.36
N GLY A 38 -0.54 16.88 -11.18
CA GLY A 38 0.06 15.65 -10.66
C GLY A 38 -0.61 14.45 -11.32
N TRP A 39 0.03 13.88 -12.35
CA TRP A 39 -0.51 12.69 -13.03
C TRP A 39 -0.27 11.43 -12.20
N VAL A 40 0.80 11.42 -11.40
CA VAL A 40 1.21 10.26 -10.60
C VAL A 40 1.08 10.58 -9.10
N GLU A 41 0.29 9.76 -8.40
CA GLU A 41 0.12 9.85 -6.95
C GLU A 41 1.42 9.48 -6.21
N SER A 42 1.65 10.10 -5.04
CA SER A 42 2.82 9.82 -4.19
C SER A 42 3.00 8.33 -3.88
N LEU A 43 1.90 7.59 -3.78
CA LEU A 43 1.93 6.15 -3.47
C LEU A 43 2.58 5.38 -4.63
N VAL A 44 2.22 5.69 -5.88
CA VAL A 44 2.81 5.07 -7.06
C VAL A 44 4.30 5.40 -7.14
N PHE A 45 4.69 6.65 -6.90
CA PHE A 45 6.10 7.02 -6.80
C PHE A 45 6.85 6.27 -5.70
N ALA A 46 6.24 6.11 -4.53
CA ALA A 46 6.85 5.38 -3.42
C ALA A 46 7.08 3.91 -3.77
N ILE A 47 6.12 3.26 -4.44
CA ILE A 47 6.28 1.89 -4.93
C ILE A 47 7.41 1.82 -5.95
N LEU A 48 7.44 2.70 -6.95
CA LEU A 48 8.46 2.71 -8.00
C LEU A 48 9.87 2.94 -7.44
N ILE A 49 10.05 3.98 -6.62
CA ILE A 49 11.34 4.28 -5.97
C ILE A 49 11.76 3.11 -5.09
N GLY A 50 10.83 2.56 -4.29
CA GLY A 50 11.10 1.40 -3.43
C GLY A 50 11.57 0.17 -4.21
N VAL A 51 10.92 -0.15 -5.33
CA VAL A 51 11.30 -1.26 -6.22
C VAL A 51 12.68 -1.02 -6.85
N VAL A 52 12.92 0.18 -7.39
CA VAL A 52 14.22 0.54 -8.01
C VAL A 52 15.35 0.47 -6.98
N VAL A 53 15.17 1.05 -5.80
CA VAL A 53 16.17 1.01 -4.72
C VAL A 53 16.46 -0.44 -4.32
N ARG A 54 15.42 -1.26 -4.12
CA ARG A 54 15.57 -2.69 -3.78
C ARG A 54 16.25 -3.48 -4.90
N SER A 55 15.99 -3.14 -6.15
CA SER A 55 16.54 -3.85 -7.32
C SER A 55 18.01 -3.51 -7.58
N LEU A 56 18.41 -2.24 -7.45
CA LEU A 56 19.76 -1.79 -7.74
C LEU A 56 20.75 -2.03 -6.58
N PHE A 57 20.35 -1.73 -5.35
CA PHE A 57 21.25 -1.77 -4.20
C PHE A 57 21.10 -3.05 -3.37
N GLY A 58 20.08 -3.86 -3.66
CA GLY A 58 19.62 -4.88 -2.72
C GLY A 58 19.12 -4.25 -1.43
N LEU A 59 18.70 -5.07 -0.46
CA LEU A 59 18.37 -4.56 0.87
C LEU A 59 18.86 -5.54 1.92
N ALA A 60 19.82 -5.04 2.70
CA ALA A 60 20.52 -5.81 3.72
C ALA A 60 19.57 -6.35 4.81
N PRO A 61 19.91 -7.49 5.46
CA PRO A 61 19.07 -8.12 6.47
C PRO A 61 18.65 -7.18 7.62
N ARG A 62 19.51 -6.21 7.96
CA ARG A 62 19.26 -5.22 9.02
C ARG A 62 18.07 -4.30 8.74
N TYR A 63 17.72 -4.04 7.48
CA TYR A 63 16.59 -3.19 7.13
C TYR A 63 15.26 -3.97 7.05
N PHE A 64 15.32 -5.29 6.91
CA PHE A 64 14.15 -6.13 6.64
C PHE A 64 13.14 -6.10 7.78
N ALA A 65 13.60 -6.06 9.04
CA ALA A 65 12.74 -6.00 10.22
C ALA A 65 11.87 -4.73 10.23
N GLY A 66 12.45 -3.57 9.94
CA GLY A 66 11.72 -2.30 9.89
C GLY A 66 10.76 -2.19 8.71
N VAL A 67 11.17 -2.63 7.52
CA VAL A 67 10.30 -2.66 6.34
C VAL A 67 9.10 -3.57 6.58
N ARG A 68 9.32 -4.77 7.14
CA ARG A 68 8.24 -5.73 7.44
C ARG A 68 7.30 -5.22 8.53
N PHE A 69 7.81 -4.51 9.53
CA PHE A 69 6.99 -3.85 10.55
C PHE A 69 6.06 -2.81 9.93
N CYS A 70 6.58 -1.97 9.01
CA CYS A 70 5.74 -0.99 8.32
C CYS A 70 4.71 -1.67 7.40
N ALA A 71 5.14 -2.64 6.60
CA ALA A 71 4.30 -3.33 5.63
C ALA A 71 3.18 -4.16 6.26
N LYS A 72 3.35 -4.61 7.51
CA LYS A 72 2.33 -5.38 8.22
C LYS A 72 1.63 -4.54 9.28
N THR A 73 2.33 -4.19 10.36
CA THR A 73 1.70 -3.58 11.54
C THR A 73 1.19 -2.18 11.27
N VAL A 74 2.01 -1.31 10.67
CA VAL A 74 1.59 0.06 10.37
C VAL A 74 0.48 0.08 9.31
N LEU A 75 0.60 -0.78 8.28
CA LEU A 75 -0.39 -0.89 7.23
C LEU A 75 -1.74 -1.44 7.74
N GLU A 76 -1.74 -2.49 8.57
CA GLU A 76 -2.95 -3.04 9.19
C GLU A 76 -3.66 -1.97 10.05
N ILE A 77 -2.92 -1.24 10.88
CA ILE A 77 -3.48 -0.13 11.68
C ILE A 77 -4.06 0.95 10.77
N ALA A 78 -3.35 1.34 9.72
CA ALA A 78 -3.82 2.36 8.77
C ALA A 78 -5.11 1.93 8.06
N ILE A 79 -5.20 0.68 7.58
CA ILE A 79 -6.37 0.15 6.90
C ILE A 79 -7.57 0.05 7.86
N VAL A 80 -7.35 -0.39 9.11
CA VAL A 80 -8.43 -0.44 10.12
C VAL A 80 -8.97 0.96 10.43
N LEU A 81 -8.09 1.94 10.63
CA LEU A 81 -8.49 3.32 10.89
C LEU A 81 -9.19 3.95 9.67
N LEU A 82 -8.69 3.68 8.46
CA LEU A 82 -9.30 4.16 7.22
C LEU A 82 -10.69 3.55 7.02
N GLY A 83 -10.83 2.24 7.24
CA GLY A 83 -12.10 1.53 7.20
C GLY A 83 -13.09 2.05 8.25
N ALA A 84 -12.63 2.27 9.49
CA ALA A 84 -13.45 2.87 10.54
C ALA A 84 -13.93 4.28 10.17
N SER A 85 -13.05 5.10 9.60
CA SER A 85 -13.36 6.48 9.20
C SER A 85 -14.38 6.51 8.06
N ILE A 86 -14.12 5.78 6.97
CA ILE A 86 -14.99 5.77 5.79
C ILE A 86 -16.32 5.07 6.09
N SER A 87 -16.31 3.92 6.78
CA SER A 87 -17.52 3.15 7.06
C SER A 87 -18.49 3.91 7.97
N ALA A 88 -17.99 4.51 9.05
CA ALA A 88 -18.83 5.30 9.97
C ALA A 88 -19.48 6.49 9.24
N GLN A 89 -18.72 7.16 8.37
CA GLN A 89 -19.20 8.31 7.62
C GLN A 89 -20.20 7.90 6.52
N ALA A 90 -19.91 6.82 5.79
CA ALA A 90 -20.76 6.29 4.72
C ALA A 90 -22.10 5.75 5.25
N ILE A 91 -22.10 5.04 6.38
CA ILE A 91 -23.32 4.53 7.02
C ILE A 91 -24.19 5.69 7.51
N GLY A 92 -23.58 6.71 8.11
CA GLY A 92 -24.30 7.88 8.64
C GLY A 92 -24.97 8.75 7.57
N SER A 93 -24.37 8.88 6.38
CA SER A 93 -24.89 9.78 5.33
C SER A 93 -25.72 9.09 4.25
N ALA A 94 -25.48 7.80 3.96
CA ALA A 94 -26.06 7.13 2.80
C ALA A 94 -26.75 5.79 3.12
N GLY A 95 -26.66 5.30 4.36
CA GLY A 95 -27.35 4.09 4.81
C GLY A 95 -26.90 2.79 4.12
N GLY A 96 -27.75 1.76 4.18
CA GLY A 96 -27.42 0.41 3.70
C GLY A 96 -27.18 0.27 2.19
N GLY A 97 -27.66 1.22 1.38
CA GLY A 97 -27.46 1.21 -0.07
C GLY A 97 -25.99 1.37 -0.49
N LEU A 98 -25.23 2.22 0.22
CA LEU A 98 -23.80 2.42 -0.05
C LEU A 98 -22.99 1.14 0.26
N VAL A 99 -23.34 0.45 1.34
CA VAL A 99 -22.72 -0.83 1.72
C VAL A 99 -22.99 -1.90 0.65
N ALA A 100 -24.23 -2.02 0.18
CA ALA A 100 -24.59 -2.95 -0.88
C ALA A 100 -23.82 -2.65 -2.18
N ALA A 101 -23.67 -1.37 -2.53
CA ALA A 101 -22.89 -0.96 -3.70
C ALA A 101 -21.40 -1.32 -3.58
N ILE A 102 -20.78 -1.08 -2.42
CA ILE A 102 -19.38 -1.46 -2.17
C ILE A 102 -19.21 -2.98 -2.32
N ILE A 103 -20.08 -3.77 -1.70
CA ILE A 103 -20.04 -5.24 -1.82
C ILE A 103 -20.16 -5.65 -3.28
N ALA A 104 -21.12 -5.09 -4.03
CA ALA A 104 -21.32 -5.41 -5.43
C ALA A 104 -20.09 -5.06 -6.28
N VAL A 105 -19.53 -3.86 -6.13
CA VAL A 105 -18.35 -3.41 -6.89
C VAL A 105 -17.13 -4.26 -6.57
N VAL A 106 -16.88 -4.58 -5.29
CA VAL A 106 -15.77 -5.45 -4.88
C VAL A 106 -15.95 -6.85 -5.45
N CYS A 107 -17.14 -7.45 -5.35
CA CYS A 107 -17.42 -8.78 -5.93
C CYS A 107 -17.22 -8.80 -7.45
N ILE A 108 -17.73 -7.79 -8.17
CA ILE A 108 -17.56 -7.67 -9.62
C ILE A 108 -16.08 -7.51 -9.96
N SER A 109 -15.37 -6.61 -9.28
CA SER A 109 -13.94 -6.37 -9.49
C SER A 109 -13.13 -7.65 -9.27
N LEU A 110 -13.36 -8.37 -8.18
CA LEU A 110 -12.68 -9.65 -7.90
C LEU A 110 -12.98 -10.69 -8.97
N PHE A 111 -14.25 -10.82 -9.40
CA PHE A 111 -14.64 -11.78 -10.42
C PHE A 111 -13.97 -11.47 -11.77
N VAL A 112 -14.03 -10.22 -12.20
CA VAL A 112 -13.43 -9.75 -13.46
C VAL A 112 -11.91 -9.91 -13.44
N SER A 113 -11.24 -9.41 -12.39
CA SER A 113 -9.78 -9.52 -12.24
C SER A 113 -9.30 -10.97 -12.19
N TYR A 114 -10.03 -11.84 -11.48
CA TYR A 114 -9.72 -13.27 -11.43
C TYR A 114 -9.88 -13.94 -12.80
N HIS A 115 -10.99 -13.68 -13.51
CA HIS A 115 -11.23 -14.26 -14.83
C HIS A 115 -10.23 -13.77 -15.88
N ILE A 116 -9.84 -12.49 -15.84
CA ILE A 116 -8.78 -11.95 -16.69
C ILE A 116 -7.45 -12.64 -16.36
N GLY A 117 -7.09 -12.75 -15.09
CA GLY A 117 -5.86 -13.45 -14.66
C GLY A 117 -5.83 -14.91 -15.15
N ARG A 118 -6.97 -15.60 -15.09
CA ARG A 118 -7.11 -16.96 -15.62
C ARG A 118 -7.06 -17.04 -17.13
N ALA A 119 -7.64 -16.09 -17.85
CA ALA A 119 -7.57 -16.02 -19.31
C ALA A 119 -6.12 -15.80 -19.79
N LEU A 120 -5.30 -15.11 -19.00
CA LEU A 120 -3.86 -14.93 -19.22
C LEU A 120 -3.01 -16.16 -18.82
N GLY A 121 -3.64 -17.25 -18.39
CA GLY A 121 -2.95 -18.51 -18.07
C GLY A 121 -2.33 -18.57 -16.67
N LEU A 122 -2.66 -17.65 -15.77
CA LEU A 122 -2.17 -17.68 -14.38
C LEU A 122 -2.83 -18.84 -13.60
N SER A 123 -2.08 -19.40 -12.65
CA SER A 123 -2.61 -20.40 -11.72
C SER A 123 -3.70 -19.80 -10.82
N ASN A 124 -4.60 -20.63 -10.27
CA ASN A 124 -5.70 -20.16 -9.41
C ASN A 124 -5.19 -19.31 -8.23
N HIS A 125 -4.08 -19.73 -7.61
CA HIS A 125 -3.50 -19.03 -6.46
C HIS A 125 -2.93 -17.66 -6.84
N LEU A 126 -2.19 -17.57 -7.95
CA LEU A 126 -1.64 -16.30 -8.42
C LEU A 126 -2.73 -15.34 -8.91
N SER A 127 -3.76 -15.86 -9.58
CA SER A 127 -4.91 -15.05 -10.03
C SER A 127 -5.66 -14.42 -8.85
N MET A 128 -5.88 -15.18 -7.76
CA MET A 128 -6.50 -14.62 -6.55
C MET A 128 -5.58 -13.62 -5.83
N LEU A 129 -4.27 -13.88 -5.75
CA LEU A 129 -3.33 -12.93 -5.15
C LEU A 129 -3.30 -11.59 -5.89
N VAL A 130 -3.39 -11.60 -7.22
CA VAL A 130 -3.44 -10.38 -8.03
C VAL A 130 -4.81 -9.70 -7.94
N ALA A 131 -5.91 -10.46 -7.89
CA ALA A 131 -7.24 -9.89 -7.77
C ALA A 131 -7.49 -9.23 -6.41
N CYS A 132 -6.93 -9.79 -5.34
CA CYS A 132 -7.02 -9.25 -3.97
C CYS A 132 -5.92 -8.22 -3.65
N GLY A 133 -4.89 -8.13 -4.49
CA GLY A 133 -3.65 -7.39 -4.25
C GLY A 133 -3.71 -5.93 -4.69
#